data_AF-A0A2T7EAQ8-F1
#
_entry.id   AF-A0A2T7EAQ8-F1
#
_cell.length_a   1.000
_cell.length_b   1.000
_cell.length_c   1.000
_cell.angle_alpha   90.00
_cell.angle_beta   90.00
_cell.angle_gamma   90.00
#
_symmetry.space_group_name_H-M   'P 1'
#
loop_
_entity.id
_entity.type
_entity.pdbx_description
1 polymer ?
#
loop_
_entity_poly.entity_id
_entity_poly.type
_entity_poly.pdbx_seq_one_letter_code
_entity_poly.pdbx_strand_id
1 'polypeptide(L)'
;MPPLPLFHLLLVAASLAEPSAGNMLDPGMCQKSVACGDSVDVRYPFFLTDATAAIVGNTAYSYCGYPGMAIICEGGRATLRLKGNEYTVLNINYEDHTVTVADTEVLSGGDCPRVTRNVTVPPEAWLNISTTASINLSFFFDCVFTAATPPPPAMSPINCSSFLGRDRVSYVVEEPDVAPADQWPRACKGMVVVPVLKELLLGSDEYLARLNSDGYGKVLKQGFQLSWDPSAGPCFMCEQSKGQCSYNQSGEIHRLLMLRRQRAQPGLR
;
A
#
# COMPACT_ATOMS: atom_id res chain seq x y z
N MET A 1 -72.89 3.26 39.93
CA MET A 1 -71.88 4.34 39.80
C MET A 1 -70.55 3.77 40.29
N PRO A 2 -69.45 3.98 39.56
CA PRO A 2 -68.52 2.90 39.19
C PRO A 2 -67.33 2.75 40.16
N PRO A 3 -66.61 1.60 40.13
CA PRO A 3 -65.31 1.46 40.78
C PRO A 3 -64.23 2.19 39.97
N LEU A 4 -63.44 3.04 40.62
CA LEU A 4 -62.26 3.68 40.04
C LEU A 4 -61.16 2.62 39.78
N PRO A 5 -60.49 2.64 38.61
CA PRO A 5 -59.36 1.76 38.36
C PRO A 5 -58.11 2.31 39.07
N LEU A 6 -57.40 1.43 39.79
CA LEU A 6 -56.03 1.67 40.23
C LEU A 6 -55.14 1.79 38.97
N PHE A 7 -54.71 3.00 38.63
CA PHE A 7 -53.60 3.21 37.72
C PHE A 7 -52.30 3.13 38.54
N HIS A 8 -51.59 2.01 38.45
CA HIS A 8 -50.20 1.96 38.87
C HIS A 8 -49.38 2.81 37.90
N LEU A 9 -48.98 4.01 38.34
CA LEU A 9 -47.92 4.76 37.67
C LEU A 9 -46.60 3.99 37.83
N LEU A 10 -46.24 3.20 36.82
CA LEU A 10 -44.86 2.75 36.64
C LEU A 10 -44.05 3.99 36.24
N LEU A 11 -43.36 4.58 37.22
CA LEU A 11 -42.24 5.50 36.98
C LEU A 11 -41.14 4.70 36.30
N VAL A 12 -41.16 4.65 34.97
CA VAL A 12 -39.98 4.30 34.19
C VAL A 12 -39.04 5.48 34.37
N ALA A 13 -38.06 5.33 35.27
CA ALA A 13 -36.90 6.19 35.28
C ALA A 13 -36.21 6.01 33.93
N ALA A 14 -36.51 6.91 32.98
CA ALA A 14 -35.70 7.06 31.79
C ALA A 14 -34.33 7.52 32.30
N SER A 15 -33.40 6.57 32.44
CA SER A 15 -31.99 6.89 32.50
C SER A 15 -31.66 7.60 31.20
N LEU A 16 -31.68 8.93 31.24
CA LEU A 16 -30.92 9.74 30.31
C LEU A 16 -29.48 9.29 30.52
N ALA A 17 -29.04 8.33 29.72
CA ALA A 17 -27.62 8.13 29.49
C ALA A 17 -27.15 9.48 28.95
N GLU A 18 -26.56 10.29 29.83
CA GLU A 18 -25.80 11.45 29.43
C GLU A 18 -24.85 10.95 28.33
N PRO A 19 -24.83 11.58 27.15
CA PRO A 19 -23.79 11.27 26.20
C PRO A 19 -22.51 11.59 26.94
N SER A 20 -21.74 10.54 27.28
CA SER A 20 -20.43 10.69 27.89
C SER A 20 -19.75 11.80 27.14
N ALA A 21 -19.40 12.87 27.83
CA ALA A 21 -18.63 13.97 27.27
C ALA A 21 -17.32 13.37 26.78
N GLY A 22 -17.32 12.87 25.55
CA GLY A 22 -16.13 12.41 24.86
C GLY A 22 -15.29 13.64 24.75
N ASN A 23 -14.23 13.71 25.57
CA ASN A 23 -13.29 14.81 25.63
C ASN A 23 -13.01 15.28 24.20
N MET A 24 -13.62 16.40 23.86
CA MET A 24 -13.67 16.92 22.50
C MET A 24 -12.35 17.64 22.28
N LEU A 25 -11.31 16.86 21.97
CA LEU A 25 -9.96 17.35 21.76
C LEU A 25 -9.76 17.85 20.34
N ASP A 26 -8.79 18.76 20.24
CA ASP A 26 -8.44 19.55 19.08
C ASP A 26 -8.10 18.66 17.86
N PRO A 27 -8.75 18.85 16.70
CA PRO A 27 -8.34 18.22 15.44
C PRO A 27 -6.90 18.58 15.00
N GLY A 28 -6.22 19.50 15.68
CA GLY A 28 -4.78 19.77 15.56
C GLY A 28 -3.83 18.75 16.19
N MET A 29 -4.32 17.61 16.71
CA MET A 29 -3.48 16.61 17.36
C MET A 29 -2.67 15.72 16.42
N CYS A 30 -3.10 15.54 15.17
CA CYS A 30 -2.33 14.79 14.18
C CYS A 30 -1.39 15.73 13.41
N GLN A 31 -0.23 15.20 13.04
CA GLN A 31 0.73 15.98 12.27
C GLN A 31 0.14 16.40 10.92
N LYS A 32 0.41 17.64 10.53
CA LYS A 32 0.14 18.13 9.18
C LYS A 32 1.06 17.42 8.17
N SER A 33 0.93 17.76 6.89
CA SER A 33 1.80 17.20 5.87
C SER A 33 3.27 17.49 6.15
N VAL A 34 4.13 16.52 5.88
CA VAL A 34 5.58 16.57 6.10
C VAL A 34 6.29 16.16 4.83
N ALA A 35 7.13 17.03 4.31
CA ALA A 35 7.99 16.68 3.19
C ALA A 35 9.07 15.66 3.61
N CYS A 36 9.26 14.63 2.79
CA CYS A 36 10.36 13.68 2.87
C CYS A 36 11.19 13.76 1.59
N GLY A 37 12.35 14.41 1.68
CA GLY A 37 13.12 14.77 0.49
C GLY A 37 12.37 15.80 -0.36
N ASP A 38 12.63 15.79 -1.67
CA ASP A 38 12.11 16.81 -2.58
C ASP A 38 10.78 16.43 -3.24
N SER A 39 10.43 15.13 -3.27
CA SER A 39 9.34 14.62 -4.11
C SER A 39 8.16 13.99 -3.37
N VAL A 40 8.29 13.69 -2.07
CA VAL A 40 7.25 12.99 -1.31
C VAL A 40 6.71 13.87 -0.19
N ASP A 41 5.44 14.25 -0.28
CA ASP A 41 4.69 14.89 0.80
C ASP A 41 3.91 13.82 1.59
N VAL A 42 4.34 13.54 2.82
CA VAL A 42 3.70 12.55 3.68
C VAL A 42 2.60 13.21 4.50
N ARG A 43 1.36 12.84 4.22
CA ARG A 43 0.16 13.21 4.98
C ARG A 43 -0.83 12.05 5.05
N TYR A 44 -1.80 12.20 5.95
CA TYR A 44 -2.90 11.26 6.14
C TYR A 44 -3.49 10.79 4.80
N PRO A 45 -3.69 9.48 4.57
CA PRO A 45 -3.62 8.40 5.57
C PRO A 45 -2.21 7.84 5.85
N PHE A 46 -1.18 8.31 5.15
CA PHE A 46 0.22 7.99 5.45
C PHE A 46 0.73 8.81 6.63
N PHE A 47 1.68 8.25 7.37
CA PHE A 47 2.26 8.91 8.54
C PHE A 47 3.72 8.47 8.73
N LEU A 48 4.53 9.31 9.39
CA LEU A 48 5.92 8.98 9.66
C LEU A 48 6.04 8.00 10.84
N THR A 49 6.95 7.03 10.77
CA THR A 49 7.23 6.10 11.87
C THR A 49 7.70 6.81 13.14
N ASP A 50 8.44 7.91 13.00
CA ASP A 50 8.90 8.73 14.13
C ASP A 50 7.77 9.61 14.71
N ALA A 51 6.65 9.75 13.99
CA ALA A 51 5.44 10.42 14.49
C ALA A 51 4.60 9.53 15.43
N THR A 52 5.10 8.34 15.81
CA THR A 52 4.52 7.47 16.85
C THR A 52 4.44 8.10 18.25
N ALA A 53 4.87 9.36 18.41
CA ALA A 53 4.73 10.16 19.63
C ALA A 53 3.83 11.41 19.52
N ALA A 54 3.25 11.76 18.36
CA ALA A 54 2.59 13.05 18.20
C ALA A 54 1.06 12.97 18.25
N ILE A 55 0.51 12.59 19.40
CA ILE A 55 -0.69 13.27 19.90
C ILE A 55 -0.15 14.37 20.81
N VAL A 56 -0.22 15.64 20.38
CA VAL A 56 0.25 16.77 21.20
C VAL A 56 -0.56 16.83 22.50
N GLY A 57 0.05 16.38 23.62
CA GLY A 57 -0.54 16.49 24.96
C GLY A 57 -1.08 15.20 25.60
N ASN A 58 -0.86 14.00 25.03
CA ASN A 58 -1.04 12.75 25.77
C ASN A 58 -0.07 11.67 25.28
N THR A 59 0.74 11.12 26.18
CA THR A 59 1.86 10.23 25.86
C THR A 59 1.44 8.82 25.49
N ALA A 60 2.05 8.36 24.40
CA ALA A 60 2.45 7.00 24.04
C ALA A 60 1.38 6.07 23.42
N TYR A 61 1.75 5.46 22.29
CA TYR A 61 1.14 4.26 21.67
C TYR A 61 -0.01 4.44 20.65
N SER A 62 -0.25 5.64 20.12
CA SER A 62 -1.19 5.82 18.99
C SER A 62 -0.63 6.70 17.88
N TYR A 63 -1.02 6.42 16.63
CA TYR A 63 -0.62 7.15 15.43
C TYR A 63 -1.83 7.59 14.61
N CYS A 64 -1.67 8.66 13.83
CA CYS A 64 -2.71 9.17 12.93
C CYS A 64 -2.47 8.75 11.49
N GLY A 65 -3.13 7.68 11.06
CA GLY A 65 -3.00 7.15 9.70
C GLY A 65 -3.42 5.69 9.66
N TYR A 66 -3.52 5.11 8.47
CA TYR A 66 -4.01 3.74 8.35
C TYR A 66 -2.93 2.70 8.70
N PRO A 67 -3.30 1.59 9.37
CA PRO A 67 -2.41 0.45 9.53
C PRO A 67 -1.76 0.02 8.21
N GLY A 68 -0.44 -0.21 8.26
CA GLY A 68 0.35 -0.59 7.08
C GLY A 68 0.78 0.58 6.16
N MET A 69 0.46 1.84 6.49
CA MET A 69 0.85 3.03 5.72
C MET A 69 1.92 3.91 6.41
N ALA A 70 2.68 3.31 7.32
CA ALA A 70 3.79 3.98 7.97
C ALA A 70 4.95 4.19 6.98
N ILE A 71 5.48 5.41 6.93
CA ILE A 71 6.60 5.82 6.10
C ILE A 71 7.81 6.09 6.99
N ILE A 72 8.94 5.48 6.66
CA ILE A 72 10.24 5.80 7.22
C ILE A 72 10.86 6.86 6.32
N CYS A 73 11.26 8.01 6.89
CA CYS A 73 11.92 9.07 6.12
C CYS A 73 13.36 9.25 6.60
N GLU A 74 14.32 8.75 5.84
CA GLU A 74 15.74 8.79 6.20
C GLU A 74 16.57 9.36 5.05
N GLY A 75 17.34 10.41 5.33
CA GLY A 75 18.20 11.05 4.33
C GLY A 75 17.44 11.56 3.09
N GLY A 76 16.17 11.95 3.26
CA GLY A 76 15.30 12.37 2.16
C GLY A 76 14.67 11.24 1.34
N ARG A 77 14.87 9.97 1.73
CA ARG A 77 14.23 8.80 1.11
C ARG A 77 13.03 8.37 1.94
N ALA A 78 11.85 8.36 1.31
CA ALA A 78 10.65 7.78 1.89
C ALA A 78 10.59 6.28 1.61
N THR A 79 10.40 5.46 2.64
CA THR A 79 10.35 3.99 2.55
C THR A 79 9.09 3.46 3.22
N LEU A 80 8.36 2.61 2.50
CA LEU A 80 7.20 1.86 2.97
C LEU A 80 7.62 0.40 3.21
N ARG A 81 7.13 -0.23 4.29
CA ARG A 81 7.40 -1.64 4.58
C ARG A 81 6.19 -2.52 4.31
N LEU A 82 6.36 -3.56 3.48
CA LEU A 82 5.34 -4.58 3.24
C LEU A 82 5.90 -5.96 3.57
N LYS A 83 5.27 -6.63 4.54
CA LYS A 83 5.65 -7.98 5.00
C LYS A 83 7.16 -8.10 5.31
N GLY A 84 7.72 -7.07 5.95
CA GLY A 84 9.13 -6.99 6.35
C GLY A 84 10.09 -6.46 5.28
N ASN A 85 9.67 -6.31 4.02
CA ASN A 85 10.50 -5.81 2.91
C ASN A 85 10.34 -4.31 2.70
N GLU A 86 11.38 -3.66 2.20
CA GLU A 86 11.45 -2.21 2.04
C GLU A 86 11.23 -1.78 0.59
N TYR A 87 10.24 -0.90 0.40
CA TYR A 87 9.91 -0.31 -0.89
C TYR A 87 10.08 1.20 -0.79
N THR A 88 10.90 1.76 -1.68
CA THR A 88 11.06 3.22 -1.78
C THR A 88 9.79 3.81 -2.40
N VAL A 89 9.22 4.81 -1.74
CA VAL A 89 8.05 5.54 -2.24
C VAL A 89 8.52 6.53 -3.30
N LEU A 90 8.01 6.38 -4.51
CA LEU A 90 8.32 7.25 -5.64
C LEU A 90 7.32 8.41 -5.74
N ASN A 91 6.04 8.14 -5.47
CA ASN A 91 4.98 9.14 -5.54
C ASN A 91 3.77 8.71 -4.69
N ILE A 92 3.11 9.68 -4.05
CA ILE A 92 1.80 9.49 -3.40
C ILE A 92 0.80 10.41 -4.08
N ASN A 93 -0.18 9.84 -4.77
CA ASN A 93 -1.28 10.57 -5.37
C ASN A 93 -2.52 10.46 -4.49
N TYR A 94 -2.81 11.55 -3.78
CA TYR A 94 -3.94 11.63 -2.85
C TYR A 94 -5.29 11.83 -3.54
N GLU A 95 -5.32 12.28 -4.80
CA GLU A 95 -6.58 12.44 -5.54
C GLU A 95 -7.07 11.08 -6.05
N ASP A 96 -6.15 10.28 -6.59
CA ASP A 96 -6.44 8.95 -7.11
C ASP A 96 -6.39 7.85 -6.04
N HIS A 97 -5.98 8.20 -4.82
CA HIS A 97 -5.77 7.28 -3.69
C HIS A 97 -4.79 6.15 -4.03
N THR A 98 -3.64 6.53 -4.61
CA THR A 98 -2.59 5.59 -5.03
C THR A 98 -1.20 5.98 -4.53
N VAL A 99 -0.37 4.97 -4.29
CA VAL A 99 1.05 5.13 -3.96
C VAL A 99 1.87 4.27 -4.90
N THR A 100 2.86 4.88 -5.55
CA THR A 100 3.80 4.18 -6.43
C THR A 100 5.07 3.90 -5.65
N VAL A 101 5.47 2.64 -5.60
CA VAL A 101 6.64 2.18 -4.86
C VAL A 101 7.52 1.29 -5.72
N ALA A 102 8.83 1.33 -5.50
CA ALA A 102 9.79 0.43 -6.13
C ALA A 102 10.58 -0.33 -5.05
N ASP A 103 10.91 -1.59 -5.34
CA ASP A 103 11.72 -2.39 -4.42
C ASP A 103 13.10 -1.72 -4.24
N THR A 104 13.51 -1.50 -2.99
CA THR A 104 14.77 -0.79 -2.68
C THR A 104 16.01 -1.56 -3.18
N GLU A 105 15.95 -2.89 -3.23
CA GLU A 105 17.02 -3.73 -3.81
C GLU A 105 17.08 -3.59 -5.33
N VAL A 106 15.94 -3.39 -5.98
CA VAL A 106 15.89 -3.14 -7.44
C VAL A 106 16.53 -1.80 -7.77
N LEU A 107 16.21 -0.75 -7.00
CA LEU A 107 16.77 0.59 -7.21
C LEU A 107 18.30 0.62 -7.04
N SER A 108 18.84 -0.20 -6.13
CA SER A 108 20.28 -0.31 -5.87
C SER A 108 20.98 -1.38 -6.74
N GLY A 109 20.24 -2.26 -7.40
CA GLY A 109 20.74 -3.43 -8.13
C GLY A 109 21.33 -3.18 -9.52
N GLY A 110 21.68 -1.94 -9.87
CA GLY A 110 22.21 -1.59 -11.19
C GLY A 110 21.18 -1.70 -12.32
N ASP A 111 21.61 -1.83 -13.57
CA ASP A 111 20.71 -1.87 -14.73
C ASP A 111 20.03 -3.22 -14.93
N CYS A 112 20.62 -4.29 -14.40
CA CYS A 112 20.03 -5.62 -14.41
C CYS A 112 19.85 -6.17 -12.98
N PRO A 113 18.86 -5.63 -12.24
CA PRO A 113 18.59 -6.06 -10.89
C PRO A 113 17.99 -7.47 -10.89
N ARG A 114 18.43 -8.31 -9.94
CA ARG A 114 17.84 -9.64 -9.75
C ARG A 114 16.77 -9.58 -8.67
N VAL A 115 15.50 -9.74 -9.05
CA VAL A 115 14.42 -9.86 -8.06
C VAL A 115 14.53 -11.17 -7.30
N THR A 116 14.34 -11.13 -5.98
CA THR A 116 14.59 -12.29 -5.10
C THR A 116 13.33 -12.84 -4.45
N ARG A 117 12.21 -12.12 -4.55
CA ARG A 117 10.98 -12.39 -3.80
C ARG A 117 9.74 -11.86 -4.51
N ASN A 118 8.61 -12.48 -4.23
CA ASN A 118 7.32 -11.98 -4.67
C ASN A 118 6.91 -10.76 -3.86
N VAL A 119 6.18 -9.85 -4.48
CA VAL A 119 5.50 -8.78 -3.75
C VAL A 119 4.25 -9.34 -3.08
N THR A 120 4.09 -9.07 -1.79
CA THR A 120 2.89 -9.45 -1.04
C THR A 120 2.49 -8.30 -0.16
N VAL A 121 1.26 -7.83 -0.34
CA VAL A 121 0.65 -6.84 0.57
C VAL A 121 0.00 -7.62 1.72
N PRO A 122 0.36 -7.33 2.97
CA PRO A 122 -0.23 -8.02 4.12
C PRO A 122 -1.73 -7.71 4.24
N PRO A 123 -2.59 -8.68 4.60
CA PRO A 123 -4.05 -8.45 4.74
C PRO A 123 -4.43 -7.35 5.73
N GLU A 124 -3.58 -7.11 6.73
CA GLU A 124 -3.74 -6.07 7.73
C GLU A 124 -3.40 -4.66 7.22
N ALA A 125 -2.72 -4.54 6.07
CA ALA A 125 -2.46 -3.25 5.45
C ALA A 125 -3.70 -2.75 4.71
N TRP A 126 -3.92 -1.43 4.76
CA TRP A 126 -5.00 -0.76 4.04
C TRP A 126 -4.67 -0.49 2.56
N LEU A 127 -3.75 -1.29 2.02
CA LEU A 127 -3.23 -1.16 0.67
C LEU A 127 -3.60 -2.40 -0.14
N ASN A 128 -3.78 -2.23 -1.43
CA ASN A 128 -3.98 -3.32 -2.37
C ASN A 128 -3.14 -3.07 -3.62
N ILE A 129 -2.67 -4.13 -4.29
CA ILE A 129 -2.04 -3.97 -5.61
C ILE A 129 -3.13 -3.51 -6.59
N SER A 130 -2.89 -2.39 -7.28
CA SER A 130 -3.82 -1.85 -8.25
C SER A 130 -3.87 -2.76 -9.48
N THR A 131 -4.92 -3.59 -9.62
CA THR A 131 -5.07 -4.55 -10.72
C THR A 131 -5.37 -3.90 -12.07
N THR A 132 -5.80 -2.64 -12.07
CA THR A 132 -6.06 -1.85 -13.28
C THR A 132 -4.79 -1.17 -13.80
N ALA A 133 -3.93 -0.69 -12.89
CA ALA A 133 -2.69 0.02 -13.21
C ALA A 133 -1.45 -0.87 -13.20
N SER A 134 -1.53 -2.10 -12.67
CA SER A 134 -0.40 -3.01 -12.55
C SER A 134 -0.59 -4.29 -13.36
N ILE A 135 0.52 -4.87 -13.81
CA ILE A 135 0.61 -6.18 -14.45
C ILE A 135 1.78 -6.96 -13.86
N ASN A 136 1.69 -8.28 -13.84
CA ASN A 136 2.69 -9.14 -13.23
C ASN A 136 3.74 -9.59 -14.26
N LEU A 137 5.01 -9.36 -13.93
CA LEU A 137 6.15 -9.99 -14.58
C LEU A 137 6.58 -11.23 -13.79
N SER A 138 6.70 -12.34 -14.49
CA SER A 138 7.23 -13.60 -13.99
C SER A 138 8.69 -13.77 -14.41
N PHE A 139 9.56 -13.86 -13.41
CA PHE A 139 10.98 -14.10 -13.57
C PHE A 139 11.28 -15.57 -13.29
N PHE A 140 11.90 -16.23 -14.25
CA PHE A 140 12.35 -17.61 -14.16
C PHE A 140 13.86 -17.64 -14.16
N PHE A 141 14.44 -18.10 -13.05
CA PHE A 141 15.89 -18.02 -12.84
C PHE A 141 16.58 -19.37 -12.93
N ASP A 142 17.80 -19.31 -13.46
CA ASP A 142 18.78 -20.40 -13.43
C ASP A 142 18.25 -21.72 -14.05
N CYS A 143 17.56 -21.62 -15.19
CA CYS A 143 16.97 -22.74 -15.89
C CYS A 143 18.02 -23.63 -16.56
N VAL A 144 17.82 -24.95 -16.45
CA VAL A 144 18.65 -25.98 -17.07
C VAL A 144 17.74 -26.91 -17.88
N PHE A 145 17.73 -26.73 -19.20
CA PHE A 145 16.81 -27.45 -20.07
C PHE A 145 17.29 -28.87 -20.40
N THR A 146 16.32 -29.76 -20.59
CA THR A 146 16.54 -31.18 -20.93
C THR A 146 15.52 -31.62 -21.98
N ALA A 147 15.64 -32.82 -22.53
CA ALA A 147 14.64 -33.35 -23.46
C ALA A 147 13.21 -33.41 -22.87
N ALA A 148 13.09 -33.56 -21.54
CA ALA A 148 11.80 -33.57 -20.83
C ALA A 148 11.25 -32.16 -20.54
N THR A 149 12.11 -31.14 -20.56
CA THR A 149 11.75 -29.74 -20.31
C THR A 149 12.48 -28.88 -21.34
N PRO A 150 12.00 -28.88 -22.60
CA PRO A 150 12.64 -28.13 -23.67
C PRO A 150 12.53 -26.61 -23.40
N PRO A 151 13.45 -25.80 -23.94
CA PRO A 151 13.40 -24.35 -23.83
C PRO A 151 12.14 -23.77 -24.51
N PRO A 152 11.64 -22.62 -24.03
CA PRO A 152 10.53 -21.94 -24.69
C PRO A 152 10.94 -21.46 -26.10
N PRO A 153 10.12 -21.68 -27.15
CA PRO A 153 10.52 -21.42 -28.53
C PRO A 153 10.49 -19.94 -28.94
N ALA A 154 9.71 -19.10 -28.27
CA ALA A 154 9.48 -17.69 -28.64
C ALA A 154 10.05 -16.68 -27.63
N MET A 155 10.76 -17.14 -26.60
CA MET A 155 11.25 -16.29 -25.52
C MET A 155 12.78 -16.20 -25.58
N SER A 156 13.29 -14.97 -25.53
CA SER A 156 14.72 -14.73 -25.43
C SER A 156 15.16 -14.74 -23.97
N PRO A 157 16.33 -15.32 -23.64
CA PRO A 157 16.84 -15.28 -22.28
C PRO A 157 17.30 -13.87 -21.89
N ILE A 158 17.18 -13.56 -20.61
CA ILE A 158 17.80 -12.39 -19.98
C ILE A 158 19.31 -12.50 -20.14
N ASN A 159 19.91 -11.49 -20.77
CA ASN A 159 21.35 -11.41 -20.96
C ASN A 159 21.96 -10.38 -20.01
N CYS A 160 22.30 -10.83 -18.80
CA CYS A 160 22.90 -9.98 -17.79
C CYS A 160 24.22 -10.53 -17.29
N SER A 161 25.28 -9.74 -17.48
CA SER A 161 26.63 -10.10 -17.06
C SER A 161 26.78 -10.30 -15.55
N SER A 162 25.88 -9.72 -14.75
CA SER A 162 25.83 -9.88 -13.29
C SER A 162 25.27 -11.23 -12.85
N PHE A 163 24.55 -11.97 -13.70
CA PHE A 163 23.95 -13.24 -13.33
C PHE A 163 24.98 -14.36 -13.44
N LEU A 164 25.19 -15.08 -12.33
CA LEU A 164 26.23 -16.11 -12.23
C LEU A 164 25.78 -17.41 -12.91
N GLY A 165 26.62 -17.93 -13.81
CA GLY A 165 26.46 -19.27 -14.41
C GLY A 165 26.37 -19.23 -15.93
N ARG A 166 27.48 -19.57 -16.61
CA ARG A 166 27.57 -19.55 -18.08
C ARG A 166 26.61 -20.52 -18.78
N ASP A 167 26.19 -21.59 -18.10
CA ASP A 167 25.33 -22.64 -18.67
C ASP A 167 23.89 -22.57 -18.14
N ARG A 168 23.49 -21.45 -17.52
CA ARG A 168 22.17 -21.27 -16.94
C ARG A 168 21.53 -20.03 -17.51
N VAL A 169 20.29 -20.18 -17.97
CA VAL A 169 19.54 -19.10 -18.61
C VAL A 169 18.39 -18.67 -17.71
N SER A 170 18.03 -17.40 -17.78
CA SER A 170 16.89 -16.85 -17.03
C SER A 170 15.95 -16.15 -18.01
N TYR A 171 14.67 -16.06 -17.68
CA TYR A 171 13.63 -15.46 -18.53
C TYR A 171 12.79 -14.50 -17.72
N VAL A 172 12.26 -13.49 -18.38
CA VAL A 172 11.23 -12.58 -17.84
C VAL A 172 10.12 -12.49 -18.88
N VAL A 173 8.88 -12.70 -18.43
CA VAL A 173 7.69 -12.67 -19.27
C VAL A 173 6.53 -12.12 -18.47
N GLU A 174 5.49 -11.64 -19.15
CA GLU A 174 4.21 -11.40 -18.46
C GLU A 174 3.58 -12.74 -18.04
N GLU A 175 2.89 -12.74 -16.90
CA GLU A 175 2.23 -13.94 -16.36
C GLU A 175 1.29 -14.67 -17.36
N PRO A 176 0.48 -13.97 -18.20
CA PRO A 176 -0.40 -14.62 -19.17
C PRO A 176 0.33 -15.40 -20.29
N ASP A 177 1.61 -15.13 -20.53
CA ASP A 177 2.37 -15.74 -21.63
C ASP A 177 2.95 -17.11 -21.28
N VAL A 178 2.80 -17.54 -20.03
CA VAL A 178 3.13 -18.90 -19.60
C VAL A 178 1.86 -19.75 -19.65
N ALA A 179 1.75 -20.58 -20.68
CA ALA A 179 0.58 -21.44 -20.82
C ALA A 179 0.56 -22.50 -19.70
N PRO A 180 -0.62 -22.89 -19.17
CA PRO A 180 -0.70 -23.96 -18.18
C PRO A 180 -0.10 -25.31 -18.64
N ALA A 181 0.01 -25.52 -19.96
CA ALA A 181 0.61 -26.71 -20.57
C ALA A 181 2.15 -26.64 -20.69
N ASP A 182 2.75 -25.48 -20.46
CA ASP A 182 4.19 -25.29 -20.60
C ASP A 182 4.97 -26.04 -19.52
N GLN A 183 5.94 -26.84 -19.95
CA GLN A 183 6.76 -27.65 -19.06
C GLN A 183 8.12 -26.99 -18.76
N TRP A 184 8.55 -26.05 -19.60
CA TRP A 184 9.83 -25.35 -19.48
C TRP A 184 10.01 -24.63 -18.13
N PRO A 185 8.98 -24.07 -17.45
CA PRO A 185 9.17 -23.44 -16.15
C PRO A 185 9.72 -24.39 -15.08
N ARG A 186 9.50 -25.70 -15.24
CA ARG A 186 10.00 -26.74 -14.32
C ARG A 186 11.52 -26.95 -14.42
N ALA A 187 12.14 -26.48 -15.50
CA ALA A 187 13.59 -26.50 -15.66
C ALA A 187 14.28 -25.43 -14.80
N CYS A 188 13.52 -24.47 -14.26
CA CYS A 188 14.03 -23.30 -13.56
C CYS A 188 14.11 -23.54 -12.06
N LYS A 189 15.19 -23.06 -11.44
CA LYS A 189 15.44 -23.24 -10.01
C LYS A 189 14.53 -22.35 -9.15
N GLY A 190 14.17 -21.18 -9.67
CA GLY A 190 13.36 -20.20 -8.96
C GLY A 190 12.40 -19.50 -9.90
N MET A 191 11.23 -19.18 -9.36
CA MET A 191 10.22 -18.34 -9.99
C MET A 191 9.88 -17.21 -9.04
N VAL A 192 9.90 -15.98 -9.55
CA VAL A 192 9.55 -14.77 -8.78
C VAL A 192 8.57 -13.94 -9.59
N VAL A 193 7.47 -13.52 -8.96
CA VAL A 193 6.44 -12.70 -9.59
C VAL A 193 6.41 -11.33 -8.93
N VAL A 194 6.55 -10.29 -9.75
CA VAL A 194 6.52 -8.90 -9.29
C VAL A 194 5.56 -8.08 -10.14
N PRO A 195 4.72 -7.24 -9.51
CA PRO A 195 3.91 -6.27 -10.24
C PRO A 195 4.80 -5.15 -10.79
N VAL A 196 4.41 -4.60 -11.93
CA VAL A 196 4.97 -3.39 -12.55
C VAL A 196 3.85 -2.54 -13.12
N LEU A 197 4.11 -1.26 -13.40
CA LEU A 197 3.14 -0.38 -14.05
C LEU A 197 2.77 -0.90 -15.44
N LYS A 198 1.47 -1.16 -15.66
CA LYS A 198 0.92 -1.71 -16.90
C LYS A 198 1.20 -0.83 -18.11
N GLU A 199 1.08 0.49 -17.95
CA GLU A 199 1.34 1.47 -19.01
C GLU A 199 2.75 1.38 -19.60
N LEU A 200 3.71 0.89 -18.82
CA LEU A 200 5.07 0.67 -19.31
C LEU A 200 5.16 -0.50 -20.25
N LEU A 201 4.17 -1.40 -20.31
CA LEU A 201 4.15 -2.54 -21.23
C LEU A 201 3.07 -2.39 -22.32
N LEU A 202 2.18 -1.39 -22.21
CA LEU A 202 1.18 -1.11 -23.25
C LEU A 202 1.84 -0.58 -24.54
N GLY A 203 1.29 -1.00 -25.68
CA GLY A 203 1.54 -0.36 -26.98
C GLY A 203 2.57 -1.02 -27.90
N SER A 204 3.02 -2.24 -27.63
CA SER A 204 3.87 -2.97 -28.59
C SER A 204 3.61 -4.46 -28.55
N ASP A 205 3.37 -5.05 -29.73
CA ASP A 205 3.47 -6.50 -29.97
C ASP A 205 4.90 -7.05 -29.68
N GLU A 206 5.86 -6.16 -29.34
CA GLU A 206 7.26 -6.44 -29.01
C GLU A 206 7.64 -6.11 -27.55
N TYR A 207 6.73 -6.18 -26.57
CA TYR A 207 7.07 -5.88 -25.16
C TYR A 207 8.24 -6.75 -24.65
N LEU A 208 8.32 -8.01 -25.11
CA LEU A 208 9.42 -8.93 -24.82
C LEU A 208 10.78 -8.34 -25.22
N ALA A 209 10.86 -7.65 -26.36
CA ALA A 209 12.08 -6.98 -26.79
C ALA A 209 12.50 -5.86 -25.83
N ARG A 210 11.53 -5.20 -25.19
CA ARG A 210 11.78 -4.17 -24.17
C ARG A 210 12.17 -4.75 -22.82
N LEU A 211 11.79 -5.99 -22.51
CA LEU A 211 12.19 -6.68 -21.29
C LEU A 211 13.55 -7.37 -21.43
N ASN A 212 13.97 -7.71 -22.66
CA ASN A 212 15.26 -8.33 -22.92
C ASN A 212 16.44 -7.50 -22.41
N SER A 213 17.58 -8.18 -22.19
CA SER A 213 18.80 -7.58 -21.62
C SER A 213 18.51 -6.93 -20.26
N ASP A 214 18.80 -5.64 -20.12
CA ASP A 214 18.63 -4.77 -18.96
C ASP A 214 17.33 -3.95 -19.03
N GLY A 215 16.53 -4.12 -20.09
CA GLY A 215 15.34 -3.32 -20.32
C GLY A 215 14.26 -3.51 -19.25
N TYR A 216 14.11 -4.74 -18.73
CA TYR A 216 13.23 -5.01 -17.61
C TYR A 216 13.66 -4.24 -16.33
N GLY A 217 14.96 -3.99 -16.15
CA GLY A 217 15.46 -3.25 -15.00
C GLY A 217 14.94 -1.82 -14.96
N LYS A 218 14.80 -1.18 -16.13
CA LYS A 218 14.16 0.14 -16.26
C LYS A 218 12.69 0.09 -15.88
N VAL A 219 11.98 -0.97 -16.26
CA VAL A 219 10.56 -1.18 -15.89
C VAL A 219 10.42 -1.35 -14.37
N LEU A 220 11.25 -2.20 -13.75
CA LEU A 220 11.21 -2.43 -12.30
C LEU A 220 11.52 -1.16 -11.49
N LYS A 221 12.44 -0.31 -11.98
CA LYS A 221 12.81 0.95 -11.31
C LYS A 221 11.70 2.00 -11.32
N GLN A 222 10.75 1.93 -12.24
CA GLN A 222 9.53 2.75 -12.22
C GLN A 222 8.51 2.26 -11.18
N GLY A 223 8.71 1.05 -10.64
CA GLY A 223 7.92 0.51 -9.55
C GLY A 223 6.57 -0.07 -9.98
N PHE A 224 5.69 -0.15 -9.00
CA PHE A 224 4.31 -0.60 -9.13
C PHE A 224 3.39 0.21 -8.23
N GLN A 225 2.09 0.16 -8.52
CA GLN A 225 1.11 0.99 -7.85
C GLN A 225 0.28 0.18 -6.85
N LEU A 226 0.18 0.70 -5.63
CA LEU A 226 -0.77 0.27 -4.64
C LEU A 226 -1.89 1.31 -4.55
N SER A 227 -3.11 0.88 -4.22
CA SER A 227 -4.25 1.74 -3.95
C SER A 227 -4.78 1.55 -2.54
N TRP A 228 -5.48 2.56 -2.04
CA TRP A 228 -6.26 2.46 -0.82
C TRP A 228 -7.68 2.99 -1.05
N ASP A 229 -8.62 2.46 -0.26
CA ASP A 229 -10.00 2.92 -0.30
C ASP A 229 -10.28 3.83 0.91
N PRO A 230 -10.46 5.15 0.72
CA PRO A 230 -10.81 6.07 1.81
C PRO A 230 -12.23 5.82 2.37
N SER A 231 -13.05 5.06 1.66
CA SER A 231 -14.41 4.70 2.07
C SER A 231 -14.45 3.42 2.91
N ALA A 232 -13.31 2.73 3.06
CA ALA A 232 -13.25 1.50 3.81
C ALA A 232 -13.29 1.76 5.33
N GLY A 233 -14.06 0.92 6.03
CA GLY A 233 -14.02 0.85 7.48
C GLY A 233 -14.58 2.08 8.23
N PRO A 234 -14.34 2.17 9.54
CA PRO A 234 -15.04 3.11 10.43
C PRO A 234 -14.58 4.56 10.29
N CYS A 235 -13.46 4.80 9.60
CA CYS A 235 -12.84 6.11 9.47
C CYS A 235 -13.49 7.01 8.41
N PHE A 236 -14.18 6.41 7.45
CA PHE A 236 -14.85 7.13 6.35
C PHE A 236 -15.75 8.28 6.83
N MET A 237 -16.59 8.04 7.85
CA MET A 237 -17.49 9.08 8.38
C MET A 237 -16.72 10.23 9.03
N CYS A 238 -15.55 9.93 9.61
CA CYS A 238 -14.69 10.95 10.21
C CYS A 238 -14.05 11.82 9.15
N GLU A 239 -13.54 11.18 8.10
CA GLU A 239 -12.85 11.84 7.00
C GLU A 239 -13.78 12.71 6.15
N GLN A 240 -15.06 12.33 6.01
CA GLN A 240 -16.08 13.19 5.40
C GLN A 240 -16.26 14.54 6.13
N SER A 241 -16.02 14.57 7.45
CA SER A 241 -16.03 15.81 8.23
C SER A 241 -14.71 16.60 8.13
N LYS A 242 -13.76 16.13 7.30
CA LYS A 242 -12.34 16.52 7.24
C LYS A 242 -11.54 16.11 8.49
N GLY A 243 -12.13 15.25 9.32
CA GLY A 243 -11.47 14.67 10.48
C GLY A 243 -10.45 13.59 10.10
N GLN A 244 -9.79 13.02 11.09
CA GLN A 244 -8.78 11.97 10.91
C GLN A 244 -8.95 10.87 11.96
N CYS A 245 -8.51 9.66 11.63
CA CYS A 245 -8.45 8.57 12.60
C CYS A 245 -7.10 8.45 13.26
N SER A 246 -7.14 8.03 14.52
CA SER A 246 -5.97 7.53 15.24
C SER A 246 -6.16 6.05 15.58
N TYR A 247 -5.06 5.31 15.51
CA TYR A 247 -4.98 3.88 15.78
C TYR A 247 -3.95 3.62 16.88
N ASN A 248 -4.15 2.56 17.66
CA ASN A 248 -3.15 2.07 18.61
C ASN A 248 -2.04 1.29 17.86
N GLN A 249 -0.98 0.88 18.57
CA GLN A 249 0.12 0.10 17.96
C GLN A 249 -0.29 -1.25 17.37
N SER A 250 -1.42 -1.81 17.80
CA SER A 250 -1.99 -3.05 17.26
C SER A 250 -2.80 -2.83 15.97
N GLY A 251 -2.94 -1.59 15.51
CA GLY A 251 -3.75 -1.24 14.33
C GLY A 251 -5.25 -1.18 14.60
N GLU A 252 -5.67 -1.11 15.87
CA GLU A 252 -7.07 -0.94 16.25
C GLU A 252 -7.41 0.55 16.40
N ILE A 253 -8.63 0.94 16.03
CA ILE A 253 -9.05 2.34 16.14
C ILE A 253 -8.98 2.79 17.60
N HIS A 254 -8.16 3.80 17.85
CA HIS A 254 -8.03 4.42 19.16
C HIS A 254 -9.00 5.60 19.32
N ARG A 255 -9.13 6.44 18.29
CA ARG A 255 -9.99 7.63 18.35
C ARG A 255 -10.36 8.19 16.96
N LEU A 256 -11.58 8.72 16.85
CA LEU A 256 -12.06 9.50 15.70
C LEU A 256 -11.94 11.00 16.00
N LEU A 257 -11.15 11.74 15.22
CA LEU A 257 -10.85 13.16 15.44
C LEU A 257 -11.64 14.02 14.45
N MET A 258 -12.87 14.38 14.82
CA MET A 258 -13.80 15.14 13.97
C MET A 258 -13.51 16.65 14.00
N LEU A 259 -13.56 17.33 12.85
CA LEU A 259 -13.59 18.80 12.81
C LEU A 259 -14.99 19.33 13.12
N ARG A 260 -15.12 20.28 14.06
CA ARG A 260 -16.39 20.98 14.30
C ARG A 260 -16.79 21.76 13.05
N ARG A 261 -18.03 21.57 12.56
CA ARG A 261 -18.69 22.59 11.72
C ARG A 261 -18.85 23.84 12.59
N GLN A 262 -18.22 24.96 12.21
CA GLN A 262 -18.54 26.25 12.82
C GLN A 262 -20.03 26.51 12.60
N ARG A 263 -20.82 26.58 13.68
CA ARG A 263 -22.18 27.11 13.56
C ARG A 263 -22.03 28.56 13.10
N ALA A 264 -22.59 28.90 11.95
CA ALA A 264 -22.82 30.29 11.60
C ALA A 264 -23.60 30.93 12.76
N GLN A 265 -22.99 31.91 13.43
CA GLN A 265 -23.74 32.78 14.33
C GLN A 265 -24.82 33.48 13.49
N PRO A 266 -26.11 33.36 13.82
CA PRO A 266 -27.09 34.29 13.28
C PRO A 266 -26.68 35.68 13.76
N GLY A 267 -26.27 36.53 12.83
CA GLY A 267 -25.88 37.90 13.12
C GLY A 267 -27.03 38.64 13.79
N LEU A 268 -26.73 39.21 14.95
CA LEU A 268 -27.55 40.22 15.59
C LEU A 268 -27.44 41.52 14.77
N ARG A 269 -28.47 41.88 14.02
CA ARG A 269 -28.84 43.27 13.69
C ARG A 269 -30.34 43.35 13.46
#